data_AF-A0A2I4F8A0-F1
#
_entry.id   AF-A0A2I4F8A0-F1
#
_cell.length_a   1.000
_cell.length_b   1.000
_cell.length_c   1.000
_cell.angle_alpha   90.00
_cell.angle_beta   90.00
_cell.angle_gamma   90.00
#
_symmetry.space_group_name_H-M   'P 1'
#
loop_
_entity.id
_entity.type
_entity.pdbx_description
1 polymer ?
#
loop_
_entity_poly.entity_id
_entity_poly.type
_entity_poly.pdbx_seq_one_letter_code
_entity_poly.pdbx_strand_id
1 'polypeptide(L)'
;MKKISLPESVTFLAKPSQFAAECWFDDACILDMDYFIKTLSGIKAKGVRHDLIGSIITHYASKWLPDLSGGDVMEKSLANYFEESPESVTASWMKKRFFVETIVGVLPPEKDSIPCNFLLNLLRTANMVGVEPTYRAELEKRISWQLDHASLKELMIPSFSHTCGTLLDVELVIRLVKRFVNLDEAAKTGSALIKVAKLVDCYLAEAAVDSNMSMSELVALAGALPGHSRATDDGLYRAIDTYLKAHPATSKEERKSLCTLIDSRKLSSEASLHAAQNERLPVRAVIQVLFSEQNKLSRHVDWSGSFNGTRSPNLGIDHPARCYSKREMTTQQMEIRRLKEDVIRLQNQYNTMQAQIERLVEIKKRGIFNWKKLGMPSFKSVSVVEKLIEQVEEPVDQYGRETPLDMKTRLVRGRNNPPKWRKSMS
;
A
#
# COMPACT_ATOMS: atom_id res chain seq x y z
N MET A 1 -29.20 -59.62 41.97
CA MET A 1 -28.16 -60.67 41.74
C MET A 1 -27.91 -60.79 40.25
N LYS A 2 -26.62 -60.70 39.84
CA LYS A 2 -26.01 -61.09 38.53
C LYS A 2 -26.45 -60.26 37.31
N LYS A 3 -25.60 -59.85 36.38
CA LYS A 3 -24.14 -59.79 36.21
C LYS A 3 -23.98 -58.78 35.06
N ILE A 4 -23.25 -57.68 35.25
CA ILE A 4 -22.92 -56.74 34.17
C ILE A 4 -21.60 -57.22 33.55
N SER A 5 -21.64 -57.58 32.27
CA SER A 5 -20.47 -57.87 31.43
C SER A 5 -19.96 -56.59 30.79
N LEU A 6 -18.68 -56.29 30.99
CA LEU A 6 -17.89 -55.31 30.23
C LEU A 6 -17.81 -55.72 28.75
N PRO A 7 -17.65 -54.76 27.83
CA PRO A 7 -16.82 -54.96 26.66
C PRO A 7 -15.55 -54.11 26.75
N GLU A 8 -14.52 -54.69 26.13
CA GLU A 8 -13.12 -54.30 26.14
C GLU A 8 -12.85 -52.98 25.40
N SER A 9 -11.81 -52.33 25.91
CA SER A 9 -10.97 -51.29 25.32
C SER A 9 -10.91 -51.20 23.79
N VAL A 10 -11.27 -50.03 23.26
CA VAL A 10 -10.70 -49.50 22.01
C VAL A 10 -9.86 -48.28 22.38
N THR A 11 -8.55 -48.51 22.43
CA THR A 11 -7.54 -47.47 22.60
C THR A 11 -7.51 -46.61 21.34
N PHE A 12 -8.20 -45.46 21.35
CA PHE A 12 -7.92 -44.41 20.39
C PHE A 12 -6.62 -43.72 20.83
N LEU A 13 -5.55 -43.98 20.08
CA LEU A 13 -4.32 -43.22 20.14
C LEU A 13 -4.63 -41.81 19.62
N ALA A 14 -5.12 -40.93 20.50
CA ALA A 14 -5.19 -39.51 20.23
C ALA A 14 -3.74 -39.02 20.07
N LYS A 15 -3.36 -38.66 18.83
CA LYS A 15 -2.17 -37.83 18.62
C LYS A 15 -2.32 -36.59 19.51
N PRO A 16 -1.32 -36.24 20.32
CA PRO A 16 -1.39 -34.98 21.05
C PRO A 16 -1.41 -33.86 20.00
N SER A 17 -2.46 -33.04 20.04
CA SER A 17 -2.44 -31.73 19.40
C SER A 17 -1.32 -30.94 20.06
N GLN A 18 -0.15 -30.92 19.42
CA GLN A 18 0.88 -29.92 19.72
C GLN A 18 0.27 -28.53 19.48
N PHE A 19 0.63 -27.58 20.34
CA PHE A 19 0.01 -26.26 20.53
C PHE A 19 -1.20 -26.24 21.49
N ALA A 20 -1.04 -26.87 22.65
CA ALA A 20 -1.56 -26.25 23.88
C ALA A 20 -0.77 -24.95 24.10
N ALA A 21 -1.47 -23.86 24.43
CA ALA A 21 -0.88 -22.57 24.75
C ALA A 21 0.04 -22.73 25.97
N GLU A 22 1.34 -22.95 25.72
CA GLU A 22 2.35 -22.95 26.78
C GLU A 22 2.32 -21.57 27.46
N CYS A 23 2.23 -21.56 28.79
CA CYS A 23 2.24 -20.35 29.60
C CYS A 23 3.43 -19.45 29.21
N TRP A 24 3.12 -18.33 28.56
CA TRP A 24 4.13 -17.39 28.10
C TRP A 24 4.75 -16.69 29.32
N PHE A 25 6.09 -16.65 29.35
CA PHE A 25 6.90 -15.92 30.34
C PHE A 25 7.01 -16.52 31.76
N ASP A 26 6.98 -17.84 31.91
CA ASP A 26 7.43 -18.48 33.16
C ASP A 26 8.95 -18.35 33.37
N ASP A 27 9.47 -18.70 34.55
CA ASP A 27 10.92 -18.67 34.86
C ASP A 27 11.78 -19.47 33.85
N ALA A 28 11.19 -20.48 33.22
CA ALA A 28 11.80 -21.24 32.13
C ALA A 28 12.10 -20.38 30.89
N CYS A 29 11.27 -19.36 30.62
CA CYS A 29 11.45 -18.41 29.52
C CYS A 29 12.60 -17.45 29.80
N ILE A 30 12.79 -17.04 31.06
CA ILE A 30 13.91 -16.18 31.48
C ILE A 30 15.22 -16.96 31.31
N LEU A 31 15.25 -18.22 31.73
CA LEU A 31 16.41 -19.09 31.56
C LEU A 31 16.73 -19.36 30.08
N ASP A 32 15.69 -19.57 29.25
CA ASP A 32 15.83 -19.69 27.80
C ASP A 32 16.43 -18.42 27.17
N MET A 33 16.03 -17.24 27.66
CA MET A 33 16.59 -15.96 27.21
C MET A 33 18.07 -15.82 27.57
N ASP A 34 18.46 -16.09 28.81
CA ASP A 34 19.87 -16.03 29.22
C ASP A 34 20.74 -16.99 28.40
N TYR A 35 20.23 -18.20 28.15
CA TYR A 35 20.89 -19.18 27.29
C TYR A 35 21.00 -18.69 25.85
N PHE A 36 19.93 -18.08 25.33
CA PHE A 36 19.90 -17.47 24.01
C PHE A 36 20.94 -16.35 23.89
N ILE A 37 21.02 -15.43 24.85
CA ILE A 37 22.01 -14.33 24.84
C ILE A 37 23.45 -14.85 24.89
N LYS A 38 23.75 -15.84 25.73
CA LYS A 38 25.07 -16.49 25.79
C LYS A 38 25.42 -17.16 24.46
N THR A 39 24.47 -17.88 23.88
CA THR A 39 24.64 -18.54 22.57
C THR A 39 24.88 -17.52 21.47
N LEU A 40 24.08 -16.44 21.44
CA LEU A 40 24.21 -15.34 20.49
C LEU A 40 25.57 -14.64 20.59
N SER A 41 26.07 -14.45 21.82
CA SER A 41 27.42 -13.89 22.06
C SER A 41 28.51 -14.81 21.51
N GLY A 42 28.38 -16.13 21.69
CA GLY A 42 29.28 -17.11 21.09
C GLY A 42 29.22 -17.13 19.55
N ILE A 43 28.03 -16.95 18.96
CA ILE A 43 27.83 -16.83 17.51
C ILE A 43 28.50 -15.55 16.97
N LYS A 44 28.31 -14.42 17.66
CA LYS A 44 28.97 -13.14 17.32
C LYS A 44 30.49 -13.26 17.38
N ALA A 45 31.05 -13.90 18.41
CA ALA A 45 32.49 -14.12 18.55
C ALA A 45 33.10 -14.97 17.41
N LYS A 46 32.31 -15.80 16.74
CA LYS A 46 32.73 -16.58 15.57
C LYS A 46 32.71 -15.79 14.26
N GLY A 47 32.36 -14.50 14.28
CA GLY A 47 32.33 -13.64 13.10
C GLY A 47 31.18 -13.96 12.14
N VAL A 48 30.07 -14.51 12.64
CA VAL A 48 28.88 -14.77 11.82
C VAL A 48 28.32 -13.44 11.30
N ARG A 49 27.87 -13.43 10.05
CA ARG A 49 27.35 -12.22 9.39
C ARG A 49 26.14 -11.64 10.14
N HIS A 50 26.07 -10.31 10.21
CA HIS A 50 25.06 -9.58 10.98
C HIS A 50 23.62 -9.83 10.51
N ASP A 51 23.40 -10.11 9.22
CA ASP A 51 22.09 -10.49 8.65
C ASP A 51 21.61 -11.85 9.17
N LEU A 52 22.52 -12.81 9.33
CA LEU A 52 22.19 -14.11 9.91
C LEU A 52 21.90 -13.99 11.41
N ILE A 53 22.70 -13.20 12.13
CA ILE A 53 22.44 -12.89 13.55
C ILE A 53 21.07 -12.23 13.69
N GLY A 54 20.74 -11.28 12.82
CA GLY A 54 19.44 -10.61 12.82
C GLY A 54 18.28 -11.55 12.49
N SER A 55 18.48 -12.51 11.58
CA SER A 55 17.51 -13.55 11.28
C SER A 55 17.26 -14.49 12.47
N ILE A 56 18.32 -14.87 13.19
CA ILE A 56 18.23 -15.68 14.42
C ILE A 56 17.43 -14.93 15.49
N ILE A 57 17.73 -13.66 15.72
CA ILE A 57 17.01 -12.82 16.70
C ILE A 57 15.54 -12.66 16.30
N THR A 58 15.27 -12.38 15.02
CA THR A 58 13.91 -12.22 14.50
C THR A 58 13.11 -13.50 14.70
N HIS A 59 13.69 -14.66 14.38
CA HIS A 59 13.05 -15.95 14.59
C HIS A 59 12.80 -16.24 16.08
N TYR A 60 13.79 -15.98 16.94
CA TYR A 60 13.66 -16.15 18.38
C TYR A 60 12.57 -15.24 18.95
N ALA A 61 12.57 -13.97 18.60
CA ALA A 61 11.59 -13.00 19.07
C ALA A 61 10.16 -13.36 18.61
N SER A 62 9.97 -13.79 17.36
CA SER A 62 8.67 -14.18 16.83
C SER A 62 8.09 -15.44 17.50
N LYS A 63 8.94 -16.32 18.06
CA LYS A 63 8.49 -17.47 18.86
C LYS A 63 7.78 -17.00 20.15
N TRP A 64 8.29 -15.95 20.77
CA TRP A 64 7.84 -15.46 22.08
C TRP A 64 6.88 -14.26 22.01
N LEU A 65 6.88 -13.56 20.88
CA LEU A 65 5.97 -12.46 20.55
C LEU A 65 5.31 -12.74 19.21
N PRO A 66 4.23 -13.54 19.16
CA PRO A 66 3.56 -13.88 17.91
C PRO A 66 3.04 -12.67 17.14
N ASP A 67 2.77 -11.55 17.83
CA ASP A 67 2.42 -10.25 17.24
C ASP A 67 3.49 -9.74 16.25
N LEU A 68 4.74 -10.22 16.34
CA LEU A 68 5.84 -9.88 15.44
C LEU A 68 5.82 -10.68 14.12
N SER A 69 5.02 -11.76 14.04
CA SER A 69 5.01 -12.68 12.91
C SER A 69 4.17 -12.22 11.70
N GLY A 70 3.63 -11.00 11.73
CA GLY A 70 2.94 -10.36 10.59
C GLY A 70 1.55 -10.91 10.26
N GLY A 71 1.06 -11.91 11.01
CA GLY A 71 -0.29 -12.44 10.91
C GLY A 71 -1.36 -11.41 11.28
N ASP A 72 -2.59 -11.64 10.83
CA ASP A 72 -3.76 -10.84 11.20
C ASP A 72 -4.15 -11.18 12.66
N VAL A 73 -3.40 -10.59 13.60
CA VAL A 73 -3.48 -10.92 15.04
C VAL A 73 -4.31 -9.87 15.81
N MET A 74 -4.76 -8.79 15.17
CA MET A 74 -5.58 -7.76 15.83
C MET A 74 -6.85 -8.35 16.47
N GLU A 75 -7.42 -9.40 15.88
CA GLU A 75 -8.60 -10.09 16.42
C GLU A 75 -8.26 -11.17 17.46
N LYS A 76 -7.05 -11.75 17.43
CA LYS A 76 -6.62 -12.81 18.36
C LYS A 76 -5.92 -12.29 19.62
N SER A 77 -5.26 -11.14 19.56
CA SER A 77 -4.58 -10.53 20.72
C SER A 77 -5.57 -10.03 21.78
N LEU A 78 -6.79 -9.65 21.37
CA LEU A 78 -7.89 -9.33 22.30
C LEU A 78 -8.61 -10.57 22.86
N ALA A 79 -8.53 -11.73 22.19
CA ALA A 79 -9.20 -12.96 22.61
C ALA A 79 -8.39 -13.78 23.64
N ASN A 80 -7.07 -13.60 23.70
CA ASN A 80 -6.18 -14.35 24.60
C ASN A 80 -6.04 -13.76 26.01
N TYR A 81 -6.93 -12.85 26.43
CA TYR A 81 -6.95 -12.31 27.81
C TYR A 81 -7.51 -13.27 28.87
N PHE A 82 -7.89 -14.50 28.51
CA PHE A 82 -8.54 -15.44 29.42
C PHE A 82 -7.95 -16.85 29.34
N GLU A 83 -6.69 -17.01 29.73
CA GLU A 83 -6.23 -18.23 30.39
C GLU A 83 -5.13 -17.84 31.39
N GLU A 84 -5.59 -17.52 32.61
CA GLU A 84 -4.78 -17.04 33.72
C GLU A 84 -3.91 -18.17 34.29
N SER A 85 -2.61 -18.07 34.05
CA SER A 85 -1.59 -18.54 34.99
C SER A 85 -1.77 -17.77 36.32
N PRO A 86 -1.47 -18.35 37.50
CA PRO A 86 -1.63 -17.70 38.82
C PRO A 86 -0.73 -16.46 39.05
N GLU A 87 -0.05 -15.95 38.02
CA GLU A 87 0.86 -14.82 38.10
C GLU A 87 0.13 -13.48 37.92
N SER A 88 0.51 -12.46 38.68
CA SER A 88 -0.10 -11.12 38.59
C SER A 88 0.05 -10.54 37.18
N VAL A 89 -1.03 -9.95 36.63
CA VAL A 89 -1.04 -9.22 35.34
C VAL A 89 0.13 -8.24 35.23
N THR A 90 0.47 -7.56 36.33
CA THR A 90 1.61 -6.63 36.39
C THR A 90 2.95 -7.33 36.21
N ALA A 91 3.13 -8.53 36.79
CA ALA A 91 4.36 -9.30 36.64
C ALA A 91 4.53 -9.81 35.21
N SER A 92 3.47 -10.37 34.59
CA SER A 92 3.50 -10.77 33.18
C SER A 92 3.84 -9.59 32.25
N TRP A 93 3.25 -8.42 32.51
CA TRP A 93 3.55 -7.18 31.79
C TRP A 93 5.02 -6.76 31.91
N MET A 94 5.56 -6.77 33.13
CA MET A 94 6.97 -6.43 33.38
C MET A 94 7.93 -7.42 32.71
N LYS A 95 7.60 -8.71 32.70
CA LYS A 95 8.38 -9.73 31.99
C LYS A 95 8.38 -9.50 30.48
N LYS A 96 7.21 -9.18 29.89
CA LYS A 96 7.10 -8.82 28.47
C LYS A 96 7.94 -7.58 28.13
N ARG A 97 7.88 -6.55 28.99
CA ARG A 97 8.73 -5.35 28.86
C ARG A 97 10.21 -5.69 28.87
N PHE A 98 10.66 -6.45 29.88
CA PHE A 98 12.05 -6.88 29.99
C PHE A 98 12.51 -7.68 28.77
N PHE A 99 11.66 -8.57 28.26
CA PHE A 99 11.92 -9.32 27.02
C PHE A 99 12.15 -8.38 25.83
N VAL A 100 11.25 -7.42 25.61
CA VAL A 100 11.38 -6.45 24.51
C VAL A 100 12.67 -5.63 24.65
N GLU A 101 12.95 -5.09 25.84
CA GLU A 101 14.17 -4.31 26.11
C GLU A 101 15.44 -5.15 25.83
N THR A 102 15.44 -6.41 26.25
CA THR A 102 16.55 -7.34 25.99
C THR A 102 16.74 -7.63 24.51
N ILE A 103 15.66 -7.89 23.77
CA ILE A 103 15.72 -8.10 22.31
C ILE A 103 16.32 -6.87 21.63
N VAL A 104 15.85 -5.65 21.97
CA VAL A 104 16.39 -4.40 21.43
C VAL A 104 17.88 -4.26 21.77
N GLY A 105 18.28 -4.59 22.99
CA GLY A 105 19.66 -4.53 23.46
C GLY A 105 20.64 -5.45 22.72
N VAL A 106 20.15 -6.53 22.08
CA VAL A 106 21.02 -7.48 21.37
C VAL A 106 20.99 -7.37 19.85
N LEU A 107 20.18 -6.47 19.29
CA LEU A 107 20.08 -6.23 17.84
C LEU A 107 21.45 -5.83 17.25
N PRO A 108 21.86 -6.41 16.10
CA PRO A 108 23.10 -6.03 15.42
C PRO A 108 23.05 -4.55 15.00
N PRO A 109 24.07 -3.72 15.26
CA PRO A 109 24.02 -2.28 14.97
C PRO A 109 24.01 -1.94 13.47
N GLU A 110 24.36 -2.89 12.61
CA GLU A 110 24.47 -2.70 11.17
C GLU A 110 23.11 -2.43 10.53
N LYS A 111 23.09 -1.50 9.57
CA LYS A 111 21.93 -1.24 8.72
C LYS A 111 21.53 -2.52 7.97
N ASP A 112 20.23 -2.70 7.76
CA ASP A 112 19.63 -3.81 7.00
C ASP A 112 19.88 -5.22 7.59
N SER A 113 20.44 -5.31 8.80
CA SER A 113 20.59 -6.58 9.55
C SER A 113 19.26 -7.13 10.05
N ILE A 114 18.27 -6.26 10.27
CA ILE A 114 16.93 -6.57 10.74
C ILE A 114 15.92 -5.93 9.80
N PRO A 115 14.91 -6.67 9.30
CA PRO A 115 13.87 -6.12 8.43
C PRO A 115 13.10 -4.96 9.08
N CYS A 116 12.86 -3.88 8.33
CA CYS A 116 12.14 -2.69 8.83
C CYS A 116 10.75 -3.02 9.41
N ASN A 117 9.97 -3.89 8.77
CA ASN A 117 8.65 -4.28 9.26
C ASN A 117 8.70 -5.01 10.61
N PHE A 118 9.72 -5.82 10.85
CA PHE A 118 9.92 -6.45 12.15
C PHE A 118 10.24 -5.39 13.21
N LEU A 119 11.09 -4.41 12.90
CA LEU A 119 11.38 -3.31 13.83
C LEU A 119 10.14 -2.46 14.15
N LEU A 120 9.28 -2.21 13.18
CA LEU A 120 8.01 -1.52 13.38
C LEU A 120 7.06 -2.31 14.29
N ASN A 121 6.96 -3.63 14.10
CA ASN A 121 6.21 -4.50 15.00
C ASN A 121 6.80 -4.52 16.41
N LEU A 122 8.12 -4.58 16.52
CA LEU A 122 8.82 -4.51 17.80
C LEU A 122 8.58 -3.16 18.49
N LEU A 123 8.57 -2.06 17.74
CA LEU A 123 8.25 -0.73 18.25
C LEU A 123 6.79 -0.62 18.70
N ARG A 124 5.84 -1.22 17.96
CA ARG A 124 4.43 -1.33 18.37
C ARG A 124 4.33 -2.02 19.74
N THR A 125 4.96 -3.18 19.89
CA THR A 125 4.99 -3.90 21.16
C THR A 125 5.71 -3.11 22.25
N ALA A 126 6.82 -2.44 21.92
CA ALA A 126 7.59 -1.62 22.84
C ALA A 126 6.80 -0.43 23.40
N ASN A 127 6.03 0.25 22.55
CA ASN A 127 5.13 1.32 22.95
C ASN A 127 3.97 0.80 23.80
N MET A 128 3.41 -0.35 23.42
CA MET A 128 2.35 -1.00 24.19
C MET A 128 2.83 -1.31 25.62
N VAL A 129 3.99 -1.95 25.78
CA VAL A 129 4.53 -2.32 27.12
C VAL A 129 5.23 -1.18 27.86
N GLY A 130 5.37 -0.03 27.20
CA GLY A 130 5.93 1.20 27.76
C GLY A 130 7.42 1.14 28.08
N VAL A 131 8.25 0.55 27.21
CA VAL A 131 9.72 0.42 27.42
C VAL A 131 10.43 1.74 27.71
N GLU A 132 11.65 1.67 28.26
CA GLU A 132 12.43 2.88 28.55
C GLU A 132 12.69 3.72 27.27
N PRO A 133 12.68 5.08 27.36
CA PRO A 133 12.88 5.95 26.20
C PRO A 133 14.15 5.69 25.39
N THR A 134 15.20 5.13 26.01
CA THR A 134 16.46 4.75 25.37
C THR A 134 16.26 3.65 24.32
N TYR A 135 15.56 2.56 24.67
CA TYR A 135 15.25 1.46 23.74
C TYR A 135 14.31 1.93 22.63
N ARG A 136 13.31 2.75 22.96
CA ARG A 136 12.40 3.35 21.97
C ARG A 136 13.17 4.22 20.97
N ALA A 137 14.07 5.08 21.45
CA ALA A 137 14.87 5.96 20.59
C ALA A 137 15.80 5.16 19.66
N GLU A 138 16.36 4.05 20.14
CA GLU A 138 17.21 3.16 19.34
C GLU A 138 16.40 2.45 18.23
N LEU A 139 15.18 1.99 18.52
CA LEU A 139 14.27 1.45 17.51
C LEU A 139 13.89 2.51 16.47
N GLU A 140 13.46 3.70 16.91
CA GLU A 140 13.10 4.80 16.02
C GLU A 140 14.27 5.15 15.09
N LYS A 141 15.50 5.23 15.62
CA LYS A 141 16.72 5.51 14.85
C LYS A 141 16.93 4.46 13.75
N ARG A 142 16.82 3.17 14.08
CA ARG A 142 17.02 2.06 13.13
C ARG A 142 15.94 2.00 12.06
N ILE A 143 14.68 2.20 12.45
CA ILE A 143 13.54 2.28 11.51
C ILE A 143 13.73 3.45 10.55
N SER A 144 14.15 4.60 11.07
CA SER A 144 14.37 5.80 10.26
C SER A 144 15.44 5.61 9.19
N TRP A 145 16.40 4.69 9.34
CA TRP A 145 17.43 4.41 8.32
C TRP A 145 16.95 3.61 7.11
N GLN A 146 15.83 2.91 7.24
CA GLN A 146 15.30 1.97 6.26
C GLN A 146 13.79 2.12 6.09
N LEU A 147 13.27 3.34 6.33
CA LEU A 147 11.85 3.63 6.26
C LEU A 147 11.26 3.37 4.86
N ASP A 148 12.09 3.38 3.81
CA ASP A 148 11.69 3.04 2.44
C ASP A 148 11.42 1.54 2.23
N HIS A 149 11.74 0.70 3.22
CA HIS A 149 11.39 -0.72 3.28
C HIS A 149 10.16 -1.00 4.16
N ALA A 150 9.55 0.03 4.76
CA ALA A 150 8.36 -0.13 5.57
C ALA A 150 7.10 -0.36 4.72
N SER A 151 6.20 -1.18 5.24
CA SER A 151 4.83 -1.32 4.74
C SER A 151 3.88 -0.39 5.49
N LEU A 152 2.79 0.02 4.82
CA LEU A 152 1.74 0.83 5.44
C LEU A 152 1.16 0.14 6.68
N LYS A 153 0.83 -1.16 6.57
CA LYS A 153 0.27 -1.97 7.65
C LYS A 153 1.10 -1.87 8.94
N GLU A 154 2.42 -2.00 8.82
CA GLU A 154 3.28 -1.99 10.00
C GLU A 154 3.64 -0.59 10.48
N LEU A 155 3.56 0.43 9.62
CA LEU A 155 3.70 1.83 10.02
C LEU A 155 2.48 2.33 10.81
N MET A 156 1.30 1.73 10.62
CA MET A 156 0.07 2.03 11.38
C MET A 156 0.17 1.49 12.81
N ILE A 157 0.90 2.23 13.65
CA ILE A 157 1.08 1.93 15.08
C ILE A 157 0.00 2.67 15.88
N PRO A 158 -0.79 1.97 16.72
CA PRO A 158 -1.78 2.61 17.58
C PRO A 158 -1.16 3.57 18.60
N SER A 159 -1.92 4.58 19.00
CA SER A 159 -1.57 5.39 20.16
C SER A 159 -1.89 4.62 21.44
N PHE A 160 -0.88 4.38 22.28
CA PHE A 160 -1.06 3.70 23.58
C PHE A 160 -1.14 4.69 24.76
N SER A 161 -1.23 5.99 24.48
CA SER A 161 -1.37 7.01 25.51
C SER A 161 -2.83 7.17 25.93
N HIS A 162 -3.09 7.08 27.23
CA HIS A 162 -4.42 7.24 27.82
C HIS A 162 -4.97 8.68 27.72
N THR A 163 -4.14 9.66 27.36
CA THR A 163 -4.54 11.05 27.15
C THR A 163 -4.71 11.42 25.68
N CYS A 164 -4.42 10.49 24.76
CA CYS A 164 -4.45 10.76 23.33
C CYS A 164 -5.82 10.37 22.75
N GLY A 165 -6.44 11.28 22.01
CA GLY A 165 -7.72 11.01 21.34
C GLY A 165 -7.57 10.29 20.00
N THR A 166 -6.38 10.28 19.40
CA THR A 166 -6.16 9.68 18.08
C THR A 166 -5.98 8.17 18.16
N LEU A 167 -6.44 7.46 17.14
CA LEU A 167 -6.28 6.00 17.01
C LEU A 167 -4.83 5.62 16.71
N LEU A 168 -4.12 6.45 15.94
CA LEU A 168 -2.74 6.23 15.52
C LEU A 168 -1.79 7.23 16.18
N ASP A 169 -0.55 6.78 16.42
CA ASP A 169 0.54 7.64 16.87
C ASP A 169 1.14 8.41 15.67
N VAL A 170 0.45 9.48 15.26
CA VAL A 170 0.88 10.33 14.13
C VAL A 170 2.19 11.04 14.45
N GLU A 171 2.39 11.42 15.71
CA GLU A 171 3.62 12.08 16.16
C GLU A 171 4.84 11.18 16.00
N LEU A 172 4.71 9.88 16.27
CA LEU A 172 5.75 8.89 15.98
C LEU A 172 6.14 8.89 14.51
N VAL A 173 5.16 8.85 13.60
CA VAL A 173 5.45 8.85 12.15
C VAL A 173 6.12 10.15 11.74
N ILE A 174 5.71 11.31 12.28
CA ILE A 174 6.39 12.58 12.07
C ILE A 174 7.86 12.50 12.53
N ARG A 175 8.14 11.93 13.70
CA ARG A 175 9.52 11.75 14.22
C ARG A 175 10.34 10.84 13.29
N LEU A 176 9.79 9.71 12.86
CA LEU A 176 10.47 8.77 11.95
C LEU A 176 10.79 9.42 10.59
N VAL A 177 9.83 10.12 10.00
CA VAL A 177 10.02 10.80 8.70
C VAL A 177 11.05 11.91 8.81
N LYS A 178 10.98 12.76 9.85
CA LYS A 178 11.98 13.82 10.07
C LYS A 178 13.38 13.25 10.25
N ARG A 179 13.52 12.16 11.02
CA ARG A 179 14.81 11.46 11.18
C ARG A 179 15.30 10.90 9.86
N PHE A 180 14.44 10.24 9.07
CA PHE A 180 14.79 9.74 7.73
C PHE A 180 15.29 10.88 6.84
N VAL A 181 14.53 11.99 6.73
CA VAL A 181 14.90 13.15 5.89
C VAL A 181 16.19 13.82 6.35
N ASN A 182 16.53 13.76 7.64
CA ASN A 182 17.75 14.34 8.19
C ASN A 182 18.98 13.41 8.13
N LEU A 183 18.89 12.21 7.56
CA LEU A 183 20.08 11.38 7.33
C LEU A 183 21.01 12.03 6.30
N ASP A 184 22.26 11.61 6.27
CA ASP A 184 23.19 12.07 5.23
C ASP A 184 22.65 11.70 3.83
N GLU A 185 22.84 12.58 2.85
CA GLU A 185 22.38 12.37 1.47
C GLU A 185 23.08 11.16 0.83
N ALA A 186 24.32 10.86 1.26
CA ALA A 186 25.01 9.63 0.87
C ALA A 186 24.28 8.35 1.33
N ALA A 187 23.48 8.43 2.40
CA ALA A 187 22.72 7.30 2.94
C ALA A 187 21.31 7.16 2.35
N LYS A 188 20.85 8.16 1.58
CA LYS A 188 19.50 8.24 1.00
C LYS A 188 19.54 8.33 -0.52
N THR A 189 19.12 7.25 -1.18
CA THR A 189 18.90 7.30 -2.63
C THR A 189 17.61 8.08 -2.93
N GLY A 190 17.56 8.82 -4.04
CA GLY A 190 16.33 9.51 -4.48
C GLY A 190 15.12 8.58 -4.61
N SER A 191 15.34 7.30 -4.95
CA SER A 191 14.28 6.27 -4.97
C SER A 191 13.71 5.95 -3.58
N ALA A 192 14.54 5.94 -2.54
CA ALA A 192 14.10 5.75 -1.16
C ALA A 192 13.21 6.92 -0.71
N LEU A 193 13.61 8.15 -1.04
CA LEU A 193 12.82 9.34 -0.75
C LEU A 193 11.43 9.31 -1.41
N ILE A 194 11.35 8.88 -2.67
CA ILE A 194 10.07 8.72 -3.39
C ILE A 194 9.19 7.63 -2.76
N LYS A 195 9.79 6.49 -2.34
CA LYS A 195 9.04 5.43 -1.66
C LYS A 195 8.47 5.90 -0.32
N VAL A 196 9.27 6.61 0.47
CA VAL A 196 8.82 7.19 1.75
C VAL A 196 7.73 8.22 1.52
N ALA A 197 7.82 9.07 0.50
CA ALA A 197 6.76 10.02 0.17
C ALA A 197 5.42 9.33 -0.14
N LYS A 198 5.44 8.27 -0.95
CA LYS A 198 4.25 7.45 -1.23
C LYS A 198 3.70 6.78 0.04
N LEU A 199 4.58 6.25 0.88
CA LEU A 199 4.19 5.63 2.15
C LEU A 199 3.51 6.64 3.08
N VAL A 200 4.07 7.85 3.20
CA VAL A 200 3.51 8.94 4.00
C VAL A 200 2.16 9.42 3.46
N ASP A 201 2.01 9.55 2.14
CA ASP A 201 0.74 9.95 1.53
C ASP A 201 -0.35 8.87 1.74
N CYS A 202 0.02 7.59 1.70
CA CYS A 202 -0.88 6.50 2.08
C CYS A 202 -1.25 6.55 3.55
N TYR A 203 -0.28 6.71 4.45
CA TYR A 203 -0.51 6.82 5.89
C TYR A 203 -1.42 8.01 6.23
N LEU A 204 -1.16 9.17 5.63
CA LEU A 204 -1.98 10.37 5.81
C LEU A 204 -3.43 10.14 5.37
N ALA A 205 -3.66 9.40 4.29
CA ALA A 205 -5.01 9.09 3.84
C ALA A 205 -5.78 8.18 4.82
N GLU A 206 -5.11 7.23 5.46
CA GLU A 206 -5.71 6.38 6.50
C GLU A 206 -5.91 7.15 7.81
N ALA A 207 -4.90 7.89 8.26
CA ALA A 207 -4.96 8.67 9.50
C ALA A 207 -6.02 9.79 9.43
N ALA A 208 -6.22 10.38 8.25
CA ALA A 208 -7.19 11.46 8.03
C ALA A 208 -8.66 11.04 8.23
N VAL A 209 -8.95 9.74 8.27
CA VAL A 209 -10.30 9.22 8.59
C VAL A 209 -10.65 9.43 10.06
N ASP A 210 -9.63 9.49 10.94
CA ASP A 210 -9.82 9.73 12.37
C ASP A 210 -10.26 11.18 12.62
N SER A 211 -11.45 11.37 13.21
CA SER A 211 -12.01 12.68 13.53
C SER A 211 -11.23 13.45 14.60
N ASN A 212 -10.34 12.77 15.33
CA ASN A 212 -9.48 13.38 16.33
C ASN A 212 -8.13 13.82 15.76
N MET A 213 -7.84 13.53 14.48
CA MET A 213 -6.60 13.97 13.85
C MET A 213 -6.57 15.50 13.72
N SER A 214 -5.56 16.14 14.31
CA SER A 214 -5.45 17.58 14.22
C SER A 214 -4.94 18.03 12.85
N MET A 215 -5.37 19.22 12.41
CA MET A 215 -4.84 19.82 11.19
C MET A 215 -3.32 20.06 11.29
N SER A 216 -2.83 20.42 12.49
CA SER A 216 -1.41 20.66 12.71
C SER A 216 -0.58 19.41 12.44
N GLU A 217 -1.04 18.22 12.86
CA GLU A 217 -0.36 16.95 12.58
C GLU A 217 -0.35 16.62 11.08
N LEU A 218 -1.48 16.80 10.41
CA LEU A 218 -1.58 16.59 8.97
C LEU A 218 -0.60 17.48 8.20
N VAL A 219 -0.61 18.79 8.50
CA VAL A 219 0.30 19.76 7.87
C VAL A 219 1.76 19.44 8.19
N ALA A 220 2.06 19.11 9.45
CA ALA A 220 3.42 18.80 9.89
C ALA A 220 3.98 17.55 9.20
N LEU A 221 3.17 16.50 9.04
CA LEU A 221 3.60 15.27 8.37
C LEU A 221 3.69 15.45 6.85
N ALA A 222 2.71 16.10 6.22
CA ALA A 222 2.73 16.38 4.79
C ALA A 222 3.96 17.23 4.38
N GLY A 223 4.29 18.22 5.22
CA GLY A 223 5.43 19.12 5.04
C GLY A 223 6.78 18.60 5.56
N ALA A 224 6.83 17.42 6.18
CA ALA A 224 8.09 16.84 6.67
C ALA A 224 9.03 16.39 5.55
N LEU A 225 8.49 16.20 4.33
CA LEU A 225 9.23 15.74 3.16
C LEU A 225 9.57 16.92 2.21
N PRO A 226 10.74 16.91 1.56
CA PRO A 226 11.09 17.90 0.55
C PRO A 226 10.10 17.89 -0.62
N GLY A 227 9.85 19.06 -1.22
CA GLY A 227 8.88 19.21 -2.32
C GLY A 227 9.19 18.40 -3.58
N HIS A 228 10.44 17.97 -3.80
CA HIS A 228 10.83 17.13 -4.94
C HIS A 228 10.67 15.62 -4.68
N SER A 229 10.32 15.22 -3.46
CA SER A 229 10.09 13.80 -3.10
C SER A 229 8.85 13.21 -3.79
N ARG A 230 7.89 14.07 -4.13
CA ARG A 230 6.64 13.72 -4.82
C ARG A 230 6.75 14.05 -6.30
N ALA A 231 6.67 13.01 -7.14
CA ALA A 231 6.51 13.14 -8.58
C ALA A 231 5.06 13.54 -8.95
N THR A 232 4.09 13.00 -8.21
CA THR A 232 2.68 13.36 -8.30
C THR A 232 2.13 13.67 -6.91
N ASP A 233 1.17 14.58 -6.84
CA ASP A 233 0.54 14.99 -5.58
C ASP A 233 -0.82 14.30 -5.35
N ASP A 234 -1.17 13.30 -6.16
CA ASP A 234 -2.45 12.58 -6.10
C ASP A 234 -2.70 11.95 -4.72
N GLY A 235 -1.67 11.33 -4.14
CA GLY A 235 -1.75 10.72 -2.81
C GLY A 235 -2.00 11.76 -1.72
N LEU A 236 -1.29 12.89 -1.78
CA LEU A 236 -1.46 14.02 -0.87
C LEU A 236 -2.84 14.66 -1.02
N TYR A 237 -3.31 14.85 -2.25
CA TYR A 237 -4.66 15.32 -2.54
C TYR A 237 -5.72 14.39 -1.93
N ARG A 238 -5.58 13.07 -2.13
CA ARG A 238 -6.47 12.07 -1.54
C ARG A 238 -6.51 12.19 -0.01
N ALA A 239 -5.36 12.34 0.64
CA ALA A 239 -5.31 12.50 2.09
C ALA A 239 -6.01 13.78 2.58
N ILE A 240 -5.79 14.91 1.91
CA ILE A 240 -6.46 16.17 2.23
C ILE A 240 -7.96 16.05 1.98
N ASP A 241 -8.37 15.41 0.90
CA ASP A 241 -9.78 15.20 0.60
C ASP A 241 -10.47 14.34 1.66
N THR A 242 -9.85 13.24 2.06
CA THR A 242 -10.33 12.39 3.16
C THR A 242 -10.45 13.19 4.45
N TYR A 243 -9.44 14.00 4.79
CA TYR A 243 -9.46 14.84 5.99
C TYR A 243 -10.65 15.80 5.98
N LEU A 244 -10.85 16.52 4.87
CA LEU A 244 -11.97 17.45 4.73
C LEU A 244 -13.33 16.73 4.76
N LYS A 245 -13.39 15.44 4.39
CA LYS A 245 -14.58 14.61 4.53
C LYS A 245 -14.90 14.31 6.00
N ALA A 246 -13.88 13.88 6.74
CA ALA A 246 -14.01 13.46 8.13
C ALA A 246 -14.17 14.65 9.10
N HIS A 247 -13.71 15.85 8.69
CA HIS A 247 -13.70 17.06 9.52
C HIS A 247 -14.57 18.19 8.91
N PRO A 248 -15.91 18.05 8.88
CA PRO A 248 -16.79 19.04 8.27
C PRO A 248 -16.75 20.41 8.97
N ALA A 249 -16.36 20.44 10.24
CA ALA A 249 -16.19 21.66 11.04
C ALA A 249 -14.95 22.50 10.70
N THR A 250 -14.07 22.00 9.81
CA THR A 250 -12.88 22.73 9.36
C THR A 250 -13.25 24.09 8.77
N SER A 251 -12.61 25.15 9.25
CA SER A 251 -12.86 26.54 8.83
C SER A 251 -12.41 26.79 7.38
N LYS A 252 -12.83 27.93 6.81
CA LYS A 252 -12.45 28.32 5.45
C LYS A 252 -10.94 28.59 5.34
N GLU A 253 -10.36 29.19 6.37
CA GLU A 253 -8.93 29.50 6.49
C GLU A 253 -8.09 28.22 6.55
N GLU A 254 -8.53 27.23 7.33
CA GLU A 254 -7.87 25.93 7.43
C GLU A 254 -7.95 25.15 6.11
N ARG A 255 -9.14 25.11 5.48
CA ARG A 255 -9.31 24.52 4.12
C ARG A 255 -8.36 25.14 3.12
N LYS A 256 -8.23 26.48 3.14
CA LYS A 256 -7.28 27.21 2.30
C LYS A 256 -5.85 26.78 2.59
N SER A 257 -5.44 26.72 3.85
CA SER A 257 -4.09 26.31 4.23
C SER A 257 -3.78 24.88 3.79
N LEU A 258 -4.70 23.93 3.97
CA LEU A 258 -4.54 22.55 3.51
C LEU A 258 -4.33 22.48 2.00
N CYS A 259 -5.15 23.20 1.22
CA CYS A 259 -5.04 23.21 -0.23
C CYS A 259 -3.72 23.82 -0.75
N THR A 260 -3.04 24.67 0.04
CA THR A 260 -1.71 25.20 -0.37
C THR A 260 -0.60 24.16 -0.34
N LEU A 261 -0.81 23.00 0.30
CA LEU A 261 0.16 21.90 0.30
C LEU A 261 0.22 21.17 -1.05
N ILE A 262 -0.78 21.34 -1.91
CA ILE A 262 -0.90 20.63 -3.19
C ILE A 262 -0.32 21.50 -4.32
N ASP A 263 0.63 20.97 -5.08
CA ASP A 263 1.02 21.54 -6.36
C ASP A 263 0.09 21.02 -7.46
N SER A 264 -0.87 21.84 -7.90
CA SER A 264 -1.85 21.46 -8.92
C SER A 264 -1.22 21.02 -10.25
N ARG A 265 0.02 21.44 -10.53
CA ARG A 265 0.76 21.01 -11.73
C ARG A 265 1.17 19.54 -11.67
N LYS A 266 1.29 18.98 -10.47
CA LYS A 266 1.69 17.59 -10.21
C LYS A 266 0.52 16.62 -10.06
N LEU A 267 -0.71 17.13 -10.11
CA LEU A 267 -1.89 16.27 -10.13
C LEU A 267 -2.01 15.55 -11.48
N SER A 268 -2.45 14.29 -11.47
CA SER A 268 -2.91 13.61 -12.67
C SER A 268 -4.20 14.24 -13.22
N SER A 269 -4.57 13.91 -14.45
CA SER A 269 -5.82 14.37 -15.06
C SER A 269 -7.04 13.87 -14.28
N GLU A 270 -7.00 12.64 -13.79
CA GLU A 270 -8.07 12.05 -12.96
C GLU A 270 -8.19 12.78 -11.61
N ALA A 271 -7.07 12.97 -10.90
CA ALA A 271 -7.07 13.72 -9.63
C ALA A 271 -7.51 15.17 -9.83
N SER A 272 -7.12 15.80 -10.94
CA SER A 272 -7.51 17.17 -11.30
C SER A 272 -9.01 17.27 -11.59
N LEU A 273 -9.58 16.29 -12.29
CA LEU A 273 -11.02 16.21 -12.54
C LEU A 273 -11.81 16.09 -11.23
N HIS A 274 -11.38 15.18 -10.35
CA HIS A 274 -12.00 15.01 -9.04
C HIS A 274 -11.89 16.29 -8.20
N ALA A 275 -10.72 16.93 -8.17
CA ALA A 275 -10.52 18.20 -7.48
C ALA A 275 -11.38 19.33 -8.05
N ALA A 276 -11.59 19.39 -9.36
CA ALA A 276 -12.43 20.39 -9.99
C ALA A 276 -13.91 20.27 -9.61
N GLN A 277 -14.38 19.07 -9.28
CA GLN A 277 -15.76 18.77 -8.89
C GLN A 277 -15.97 18.78 -7.38
N ASN A 278 -14.92 18.96 -6.58
CA ASN A 278 -14.98 18.81 -5.14
C ASN A 278 -15.43 20.11 -4.45
N GLU A 279 -16.67 20.12 -3.98
CA GLU A 279 -17.30 21.27 -3.30
C GLU A 279 -16.66 21.63 -1.95
N ARG A 280 -15.85 20.73 -1.35
CA ARG A 280 -15.16 20.98 -0.08
C ARG A 280 -13.92 21.86 -0.26
N LEU A 281 -13.42 22.01 -1.49
CA LEU A 281 -12.25 22.83 -1.77
C LEU A 281 -12.63 24.30 -1.93
N PRO A 282 -11.79 25.25 -1.49
CA PRO A 282 -11.98 26.66 -1.81
C PRO A 282 -11.96 26.89 -3.32
N VAL A 283 -12.84 27.78 -3.81
CA VAL A 283 -12.96 28.14 -5.23
C VAL A 283 -11.60 28.49 -5.86
N ARG A 284 -10.72 29.18 -5.12
CA ARG A 284 -9.37 29.51 -5.58
C ARG A 284 -8.51 28.27 -5.90
N ALA A 285 -8.61 27.22 -5.09
CA ALA A 285 -7.88 25.98 -5.32
C ALA A 285 -8.42 25.25 -6.57
N VAL A 286 -9.74 25.20 -6.72
CA VAL A 286 -10.39 24.65 -7.93
C VAL A 286 -9.94 25.37 -9.19
N ILE A 287 -9.93 26.70 -9.17
CA ILE A 287 -9.44 27.52 -10.28
C ILE A 287 -7.97 27.20 -10.62
N GLN A 288 -7.10 27.04 -9.62
CA GLN A 288 -5.69 26.68 -9.83
C GLN A 288 -5.53 25.31 -10.50
N VAL A 289 -6.36 24.33 -10.13
CA VAL A 289 -6.39 23.00 -10.75
C VAL A 289 -6.83 23.10 -12.22
N LEU A 290 -7.91 23.82 -12.50
CA LEU A 290 -8.41 24.01 -13.86
C LEU A 290 -7.37 24.71 -14.76
N PHE A 291 -6.71 25.75 -14.26
CA PHE A 291 -5.65 26.43 -15.01
C PHE A 291 -4.43 25.54 -15.25
N SER A 292 -4.04 24.69 -14.29
CA SER A 292 -2.95 23.74 -14.52
C SER A 292 -3.28 22.71 -15.60
N GLU A 293 -4.52 22.20 -15.64
CA GLU A 293 -4.96 21.29 -16.69
C GLU A 293 -5.03 21.98 -18.06
N GLN A 294 -5.55 23.21 -18.12
CA GLN A 294 -5.56 24.00 -19.36
C GLN A 294 -4.15 24.20 -19.92
N ASN A 295 -3.17 24.49 -19.04
CA ASN A 295 -1.77 24.66 -19.44
C ASN A 295 -1.14 23.35 -19.94
N LYS A 296 -1.45 22.20 -19.32
CA LYS A 296 -0.98 20.88 -19.81
C LYS A 296 -1.54 20.59 -21.21
N LEU A 297 -2.84 20.85 -21.42
CA LEU A 297 -3.48 20.66 -22.72
C LEU A 297 -2.93 21.62 -23.78
N SER A 298 -2.75 22.90 -23.45
CA SER A 298 -2.17 23.90 -24.36
C SER A 298 -0.77 23.49 -24.83
N ARG A 299 0.09 23.00 -23.94
CA ARG A 299 1.43 22.52 -24.29
C ARG A 299 1.42 21.33 -25.25
N HIS A 300 0.44 20.44 -25.12
CA HIS A 300 0.27 19.33 -26.08
C HIS A 300 -0.18 19.83 -27.46
N VAL A 301 -1.00 20.88 -27.51
CA VAL A 301 -1.45 21.53 -28.76
C VAL A 301 -0.30 22.29 -29.43
N ASP A 302 0.56 22.97 -28.66
CA ASP A 302 1.70 23.72 -29.19
C ASP A 302 2.82 22.80 -29.73
N TRP A 303 3.05 21.62 -29.12
CA TRP A 303 4.06 20.66 -29.60
C TRP A 303 3.63 19.92 -30.87
N SER A 304 2.32 19.75 -31.08
CA SER A 304 1.78 19.15 -32.31
C SER A 304 1.66 20.15 -33.46
N GLY A 305 1.97 21.43 -33.21
CA GLY A 305 1.82 22.51 -34.19
C GLY A 305 2.99 23.48 -34.26
N SER A 306 4.22 23.04 -34.56
CA SER A 306 5.17 23.93 -35.24
C SER A 306 6.42 23.26 -35.82
N PHE A 307 6.50 23.23 -37.15
CA PHE A 307 7.70 23.64 -37.86
C PHE A 307 7.30 24.67 -38.94
N ASN A 308 7.81 25.90 -38.76
CA ASN A 308 7.86 27.05 -39.66
C ASN A 308 6.63 27.96 -39.81
N GLY A 309 6.77 29.19 -39.30
CA GLY A 309 5.93 30.33 -39.67
C GLY A 309 6.04 31.53 -38.72
N THR A 310 7.13 32.29 -38.84
CA THR A 310 7.39 33.66 -38.35
C THR A 310 6.31 34.40 -37.52
N ARG A 311 6.69 34.69 -36.27
CA ARG A 311 6.50 35.95 -35.49
C ARG A 311 5.32 36.88 -35.88
N SER A 312 4.36 37.01 -34.98
CA SER A 312 3.88 38.34 -34.51
C SER A 312 3.05 38.18 -33.21
N PRO A 313 3.16 39.10 -32.22
CA PRO A 313 2.39 39.02 -30.99
C PRO A 313 1.10 39.82 -31.13
N ASN A 314 -0.05 39.23 -30.82
CA ASN A 314 -1.24 39.99 -30.44
C ASN A 314 -2.02 39.25 -29.37
N LEU A 315 -2.15 39.92 -28.21
CA LEU A 315 -3.12 39.60 -27.18
C LEU A 315 -4.53 39.86 -27.73
N GLY A 316 -5.37 38.83 -27.68
CA GLY A 316 -6.78 38.92 -28.01
C GLY A 316 -7.49 37.71 -27.43
N ILE A 317 -8.24 37.96 -26.36
CA ILE A 317 -9.21 37.04 -25.78
C ILE A 317 -10.24 36.70 -26.86
N ASP A 318 -10.37 35.40 -27.15
CA ASP A 318 -11.52 34.67 -27.73
C ASP A 318 -11.04 33.56 -28.70
N HIS A 319 -11.07 32.31 -28.25
CA HIS A 319 -11.08 31.14 -29.14
C HIS A 319 -12.09 30.10 -28.60
N PRO A 320 -13.30 30.01 -29.17
CA PRO A 320 -14.04 28.75 -29.15
C PRO A 320 -13.34 27.78 -30.12
N ALA A 321 -13.29 26.50 -29.74
CA ALA A 321 -12.92 25.34 -30.56
C ALA A 321 -12.36 25.64 -31.97
N ARG A 322 -11.04 25.63 -32.12
CA ARG A 322 -10.39 25.67 -33.44
C ARG A 322 -10.88 24.46 -34.24
N CYS A 323 -11.75 24.70 -35.22
CA CYS A 323 -12.18 23.69 -36.18
C CYS A 323 -10.95 23.32 -37.03
N TYR A 324 -10.52 22.06 -36.97
CA TYR A 324 -9.41 21.58 -37.80
C TYR A 324 -9.67 21.91 -39.27
N SER A 325 -8.65 22.38 -39.98
CA SER A 325 -8.75 22.60 -41.42
C SER A 325 -9.13 21.27 -42.09
N LYS A 326 -9.95 21.30 -43.16
CA LYS A 326 -10.30 20.09 -43.94
C LYS A 326 -9.06 19.25 -44.30
N ARG A 327 -7.90 19.89 -44.47
CA ARG A 327 -6.62 19.25 -44.80
C ARG A 327 -5.95 18.55 -43.61
N GLU A 328 -6.16 19.06 -42.40
CA GLU A 328 -5.64 18.49 -41.14
C GLU A 328 -6.49 17.31 -40.68
N MET A 329 -7.82 17.43 -40.83
CA MET A 329 -8.75 16.33 -40.57
C MET A 329 -8.45 15.12 -41.47
N THR A 330 -8.14 15.35 -42.75
CA THR A 330 -7.80 14.26 -43.68
C THR A 330 -6.45 13.62 -43.38
N THR A 331 -5.46 14.39 -42.92
CA THR A 331 -4.14 13.84 -42.53
C THR A 331 -4.25 12.99 -41.27
N GLN A 332 -4.96 13.46 -40.23
CA GLN A 332 -5.21 12.64 -39.04
C GLN A 332 -6.04 11.39 -39.36
N GLN A 333 -7.04 11.47 -40.25
CA GLN A 333 -7.80 10.30 -40.69
C GLN A 333 -6.96 9.30 -41.49
N MET A 334 -5.94 9.75 -42.22
CA MET A 334 -5.00 8.87 -42.92
C MET A 334 -4.04 8.20 -41.93
N GLU A 335 -3.58 8.93 -40.91
CA GLU A 335 -2.70 8.40 -39.88
C GLU A 335 -3.42 7.38 -38.98
N ILE A 336 -4.67 7.65 -38.59
CA ILE A 336 -5.51 6.69 -37.86
C ILE A 336 -5.75 5.43 -38.71
N ARG A 337 -5.98 5.56 -40.02
CA ARG A 337 -6.13 4.40 -40.91
C ARG A 337 -4.85 3.59 -40.99
N ARG A 338 -3.70 4.24 -41.17
CA ARG A 338 -2.39 3.58 -41.19
C ARG A 338 -2.11 2.86 -39.88
N LEU A 339 -2.36 3.50 -38.73
CA LEU A 339 -2.17 2.89 -37.41
C LEU A 339 -3.09 1.68 -37.21
N LYS A 340 -4.35 1.74 -37.67
CA LYS A 340 -5.25 0.57 -37.65
C LYS A 340 -4.71 -0.59 -38.48
N GLU A 341 -4.18 -0.31 -39.67
CA GLU A 341 -3.54 -1.34 -40.52
C GLU A 341 -2.31 -1.93 -39.84
N ASP A 342 -1.48 -1.11 -39.19
CA ASP A 342 -0.29 -1.56 -38.46
C ASP A 342 -0.65 -2.42 -37.24
N VAL A 343 -1.72 -2.07 -36.51
CA VAL A 343 -2.24 -2.90 -35.40
C VAL A 343 -2.72 -4.26 -35.91
N ILE A 344 -3.48 -4.31 -37.01
CA ILE A 344 -3.92 -5.58 -37.60
C ILE A 344 -2.71 -6.42 -38.05
N ARG A 345 -1.69 -5.78 -38.64
CA ARG A 345 -0.45 -6.44 -39.05
C ARG A 345 0.28 -7.05 -37.85
N LEU A 346 0.42 -6.29 -36.77
CA LEU A 346 1.03 -6.73 -35.51
C LEU A 346 0.24 -7.86 -34.87
N GLN A 347 -1.09 -7.78 -34.85
CA GLN A 347 -1.97 -8.84 -34.35
C GLN A 347 -1.73 -10.16 -35.11
N ASN A 348 -1.62 -10.08 -36.45
CA ASN A 348 -1.33 -11.24 -37.29
C ASN A 348 0.08 -11.81 -37.02
N GLN A 349 1.07 -10.96 -36.80
CA GLN A 349 2.42 -11.38 -36.42
C GLN A 349 2.44 -12.07 -35.06
N TYR A 350 1.72 -11.51 -34.07
CA TYR A 350 1.56 -12.11 -32.75
C TYR A 350 0.92 -13.49 -32.84
N ASN A 351 -0.19 -13.64 -33.57
CA ASN A 351 -0.86 -14.92 -33.77
C ASN A 351 0.04 -15.94 -34.49
N THR A 352 0.84 -15.49 -35.46
CA THR A 352 1.79 -16.36 -36.17
C THR A 352 2.90 -16.84 -35.24
N MET A 353 3.43 -15.95 -34.40
CA MET A 353 4.46 -16.28 -33.43
C MET A 353 3.93 -17.21 -32.34
N GLN A 354 2.70 -16.99 -31.88
CA GLN A 354 2.02 -17.84 -30.91
C GLN A 354 1.85 -19.27 -31.44
N ALA A 355 1.41 -19.42 -32.70
CA ALA A 355 1.30 -20.73 -33.35
C ALA A 355 2.68 -21.41 -33.54
N GLN A 356 3.76 -20.65 -33.73
CA GLN A 356 5.11 -21.21 -33.76
C GLN A 356 5.55 -21.73 -32.39
N ILE A 357 5.24 -20.99 -31.32
CA ILE A 357 5.53 -21.41 -29.94
C ILE A 357 4.77 -22.68 -29.61
N GLU A 358 3.47 -22.76 -29.94
CA GLU A 358 2.65 -23.96 -29.71
C GLU A 358 3.19 -25.17 -30.46
N ARG A 359 3.60 -25.01 -31.73
CA ARG A 359 4.24 -26.09 -32.50
C ARG A 359 5.57 -26.53 -31.88
N LEU A 360 6.39 -25.61 -31.39
CA LEU A 360 7.65 -25.93 -30.71
C LEU A 360 7.39 -26.68 -29.39
N VAL A 361 6.34 -26.32 -28.67
CA VAL A 361 5.90 -27.01 -27.46
C VAL A 361 5.36 -28.42 -27.78
N GLU A 362 4.61 -28.60 -28.86
CA GLU A 362 4.15 -29.92 -29.30
C GLU A 362 5.29 -30.83 -29.77
N ILE A 363 6.26 -30.29 -30.49
CA ILE A 363 7.47 -31.04 -30.91
C ILE A 363 8.29 -31.47 -29.69
N LYS A 364 8.35 -30.65 -28.64
CA LYS A 364 8.96 -31.00 -27.35
C LYS A 364 8.17 -32.10 -26.63
N LYS A 365 6.83 -32.07 -26.66
CA LYS A 365 5.96 -33.11 -26.09
C LYS A 365 6.06 -34.45 -26.84
N ARG A 366 6.34 -34.43 -28.16
CA ARG A 366 6.56 -35.64 -28.98
C ARG A 366 7.98 -36.23 -28.89
N GLY A 367 8.90 -35.59 -28.15
CA GLY A 367 10.20 -36.18 -27.81
C GLY A 367 11.24 -36.22 -28.94
N ILE A 368 11.14 -35.38 -29.98
CA ILE A 368 11.97 -35.50 -31.20
C ILE A 368 13.16 -34.51 -31.24
N PHE A 369 13.45 -33.70 -30.20
CA PHE A 369 14.50 -32.67 -30.31
C PHE A 369 15.60 -32.72 -29.22
N ASN A 370 16.82 -33.08 -29.63
CA ASN A 370 18.04 -33.05 -28.81
C ASN A 370 18.77 -31.71 -28.97
N TRP A 371 18.73 -30.85 -27.94
CA TRP A 371 19.29 -29.48 -27.95
C TRP A 371 20.83 -29.39 -27.90
N LYS A 372 21.56 -30.51 -27.93
CA LYS A 372 23.03 -30.51 -27.82
C LYS A 372 23.78 -30.01 -29.07
N LYS A 373 23.09 -29.56 -30.13
CA LYS A 373 23.72 -29.14 -31.41
C LYS A 373 23.52 -27.68 -31.83
N LEU A 374 22.81 -26.85 -31.06
CA LEU A 374 22.81 -25.40 -31.27
C LEU A 374 23.38 -24.72 -30.02
N GLY A 375 24.61 -24.24 -30.11
CA GLY A 375 25.24 -23.47 -29.04
C GLY A 375 24.52 -22.14 -28.85
N MET A 376 23.68 -22.05 -27.81
CA MET A 376 23.28 -20.77 -27.20
C MET A 376 23.40 -20.87 -25.67
N PRO A 377 23.90 -19.80 -25.01
CA PRO A 377 24.07 -19.76 -23.58
C PRO A 377 22.71 -19.69 -22.85
N SER A 378 22.66 -20.37 -21.70
CA SER A 378 21.49 -20.57 -20.85
C SER A 378 20.91 -19.25 -20.31
N PHE A 379 19.77 -18.81 -20.85
CA PHE A 379 18.89 -17.87 -20.16
C PHE A 379 17.98 -18.64 -19.19
N LYS A 380 18.34 -18.63 -17.91
CA LYS A 380 17.42 -19.02 -16.83
C LYS A 380 16.52 -17.83 -16.48
N SER A 381 15.39 -17.67 -17.18
CA SER A 381 14.27 -16.84 -16.67
C SER A 381 12.92 -17.07 -17.35
N VAL A 382 12.63 -18.28 -17.85
CA VAL A 382 11.31 -18.62 -18.44
C VAL A 382 10.47 -19.44 -17.46
N SER A 383 10.37 -19.02 -16.20
CA SER A 383 9.38 -19.58 -15.26
C SER A 383 8.38 -18.53 -14.74
N VAL A 384 8.45 -17.29 -15.23
CA VAL A 384 7.56 -16.20 -14.79
C VAL A 384 6.39 -16.00 -15.75
N VAL A 385 6.51 -16.41 -17.01
CA VAL A 385 5.47 -16.21 -18.04
C VAL A 385 4.38 -17.30 -17.98
N GLU A 386 4.73 -18.54 -17.59
CA GLU A 386 3.73 -19.63 -17.43
C GLU A 386 2.77 -19.40 -16.25
N LYS A 387 3.14 -18.59 -15.25
CA LYS A 387 2.30 -18.34 -14.07
C LYS A 387 1.27 -17.22 -14.24
N LEU A 388 1.32 -16.46 -15.34
CA LEU A 388 0.37 -15.37 -15.62
C LEU A 388 -0.78 -15.78 -16.54
N ILE A 389 -0.70 -16.95 -17.17
CA ILE A 389 -1.69 -17.42 -18.15
C ILE A 389 -2.84 -18.21 -17.48
N GLU A 390 -2.68 -18.65 -16.22
CA GLU A 390 -3.67 -19.50 -15.53
C GLU A 390 -4.65 -18.75 -14.60
N GLN A 391 -4.60 -17.41 -14.52
CA GLN A 391 -5.45 -16.63 -13.59
C GLN A 391 -6.45 -15.67 -14.25
N VAL A 392 -6.63 -15.70 -15.57
CA VAL A 392 -7.63 -14.84 -16.24
C VAL A 392 -8.42 -15.65 -17.28
N GLU A 393 -9.14 -16.67 -16.82
CA GLU A 393 -10.29 -17.21 -17.54
C GLU A 393 -11.41 -17.50 -16.54
N GLU A 394 -12.39 -16.60 -16.48
CA GLU A 394 -13.83 -16.90 -16.39
C GLU A 394 -14.64 -15.60 -16.65
N PRO A 395 -15.89 -15.69 -17.19
CA PRO A 395 -16.35 -14.82 -18.26
C PRO A 395 -17.48 -13.85 -17.84
N VAL A 396 -17.58 -12.67 -18.47
CA VAL A 396 -18.82 -11.87 -18.46
C VAL A 396 -19.05 -11.17 -19.81
N ASP A 397 -20.30 -11.21 -20.20
CA ASP A 397 -20.90 -11.00 -21.51
C ASP A 397 -20.67 -9.66 -22.23
N GLN A 398 -20.78 -9.81 -23.55
CA GLN A 398 -20.72 -8.86 -24.63
C GLN A 398 -21.96 -7.94 -24.67
N TYR A 399 -21.80 -6.66 -24.33
CA TYR A 399 -22.73 -5.61 -24.74
C TYR A 399 -22.16 -4.83 -25.94
N GLY A 400 -22.53 -5.26 -27.15
CA GLY A 400 -22.41 -4.46 -28.35
C GLY A 400 -23.51 -3.40 -28.40
N ARG A 401 -23.14 -2.12 -28.60
CA ARG A 401 -24.07 -1.10 -29.07
C ARG A 401 -23.96 -1.01 -30.59
N GLU A 402 -24.93 -1.59 -31.27
CA GLU A 402 -25.30 -1.20 -32.63
C GLU A 402 -26.53 -0.30 -32.58
N THR A 403 -26.49 0.78 -33.36
CA THR A 403 -27.62 1.69 -33.61
C THR A 403 -28.28 1.27 -34.93
N PRO A 404 -29.62 1.22 -34.98
CA PRO A 404 -30.29 1.58 -36.23
C PRO A 404 -31.45 2.56 -36.07
N LEU A 405 -31.64 3.33 -37.14
CA LEU A 405 -32.61 4.39 -37.38
C LEU A 405 -34.05 3.87 -37.65
N ASP A 406 -35.01 4.66 -37.19
CA ASP A 406 -36.27 5.09 -37.83
C ASP A 406 -37.26 4.06 -38.43
N MET A 407 -38.46 3.93 -37.83
CA MET A 407 -39.76 4.27 -38.44
C MET A 407 -41.00 3.81 -37.63
N LYS A 408 -41.81 4.81 -37.25
CA LYS A 408 -43.29 4.91 -37.30
C LYS A 408 -44.26 3.82 -36.77
N THR A 409 -44.97 4.24 -35.72
CA THR A 409 -46.44 4.20 -35.49
C THR A 409 -47.20 2.86 -35.41
N ARG A 410 -47.82 2.59 -34.25
CA ARG A 410 -49.29 2.70 -34.04
C ARG A 410 -49.68 2.49 -32.57
N LEU A 411 -50.74 3.22 -32.19
CA LEU A 411 -51.44 3.26 -30.90
C LEU A 411 -52.13 1.93 -30.50
N VAL A 412 -52.42 1.81 -29.20
CA VAL A 412 -53.71 1.46 -28.52
C VAL A 412 -53.38 0.76 -27.18
N ARG A 413 -53.45 1.45 -26.03
CA ARG A 413 -54.59 1.66 -25.08
C ARG A 413 -54.89 0.46 -24.16
N GLY A 414 -54.82 0.70 -22.84
CA GLY A 414 -55.44 -0.13 -21.80
C GLY A 414 -54.73 -0.03 -20.43
N ARG A 415 -54.95 1.03 -19.63
CA ARG A 415 -55.96 1.23 -18.55
C ARG A 415 -55.56 0.67 -17.15
N ASN A 416 -55.54 1.60 -16.20
CA ASN A 416 -55.98 1.53 -14.79
C ASN A 416 -54.97 1.30 -13.64
N ASN A 417 -54.61 2.43 -13.03
CA ASN A 417 -54.74 2.87 -11.63
C ASN A 417 -53.79 2.36 -10.51
N PRO A 418 -53.33 3.28 -9.61
CA PRO A 418 -52.42 3.01 -8.50
C PRO A 418 -53.14 2.93 -7.14
N PRO A 419 -52.49 2.45 -6.05
CA PRO A 419 -52.99 2.67 -4.70
C PRO A 419 -52.30 3.84 -3.99
N LYS A 420 -53.15 4.51 -3.23
CA LYS A 420 -53.03 5.76 -2.48
C LYS A 420 -52.18 5.66 -1.21
N TRP A 421 -51.74 6.85 -0.83
CA TRP A 421 -51.26 7.28 0.50
C TRP A 421 -52.22 6.94 1.65
N ARG A 422 -51.66 6.70 2.84
CA ARG A 422 -52.26 7.09 4.14
C ARG A 422 -51.19 7.59 5.11
N LYS A 423 -51.48 8.73 5.73
CA LYS A 423 -50.87 9.29 6.96
C LYS A 423 -51.80 9.01 8.16
N SER A 424 -51.22 9.21 9.36
CA SER A 424 -51.86 9.43 10.68
C SER A 424 -52.18 8.18 11.51
N MET A 425 -52.05 8.15 12.84
CA MET A 425 -51.48 9.02 13.90
C MET A 425 -51.44 8.17 15.19
N SER A 426 -50.52 8.52 16.11
CA SER A 426 -50.68 8.63 17.57
C SER A 426 -49.35 8.44 18.29
#